data_AF-B2LLL5-F1
#
_entry.id   AF-B2LLL5-F1
#
_cell.length_a   1.000
_cell.length_b   1.000
_cell.length_c   1.000
_cell.angle_alpha   90.00
_cell.angle_beta   90.00
_cell.angle_gamma   90.00
#
_symmetry.space_group_name_H-M   'P 1'
#
loop_
_entity.id
_entity.type
_entity.pdbx_description
1 polymer ?
#
loop_
_entity_poly.entity_id
_entity_poly.type
_entity_poly.pdbx_seq_one_letter_code
_entity_poly.pdbx_strand_id
1 'polypeptide(L)'
;RSLVVLQYADGIVFVGENPSRALHKFSEIYDRIGFAAAGKYNEYENLRIGGVRYADLRGYTYDRDDVTARGLANVYAQTLGTIFSSAAEKPYEVELVVAEVGSAPEGDQIYRLPHDGSIVDEHGSVAVGGNAEQISSFLDQRHRDGMTLAEALKLAVQAL
;
A
#
# COMPACT_ATOMS: atom_id res chain seq x y z
N ARG A 1 -9.69 -10.78 -3.76
CA ARG A 1 -8.46 -11.50 -3.34
C ARG A 1 -7.64 -10.57 -2.49
N SER A 2 -7.32 -11.03 -1.29
CA SER A 2 -6.68 -10.22 -0.26
C SER A 2 -5.18 -10.06 -0.52
N LEU A 3 -4.59 -9.06 0.10
CA LEU A 3 -3.16 -8.93 0.31
C LEU A 3 -2.93 -8.36 1.71
N VAL A 4 -1.72 -8.55 2.22
CA VAL A 4 -1.27 -8.07 3.52
C VAL A 4 0.07 -7.37 3.37
N VAL A 5 0.26 -6.34 4.18
CA VAL A 5 1.52 -5.60 4.30
C VAL A 5 1.88 -5.56 5.78
N LEU A 6 3.12 -5.94 6.12
CA LEU A 6 3.57 -6.04 7.51
C LEU A 6 4.95 -5.42 7.67
N GLN A 7 5.14 -4.69 8.76
CA GLN A 7 6.45 -4.27 9.26
C GLN A 7 7.17 -5.47 9.86
N TYR A 8 8.48 -5.53 9.67
CA TYR A 8 9.39 -6.51 10.25
C TYR A 8 10.74 -5.82 10.55
N ALA A 9 11.68 -6.54 11.16
CA ALA A 9 12.92 -5.97 11.68
C ALA A 9 13.75 -5.16 10.67
N ASP A 10 13.71 -5.51 9.39
CA ASP A 10 14.52 -4.87 8.35
C ASP A 10 13.68 -4.03 7.35
N GLY A 11 12.38 -3.82 7.61
CA GLY A 11 11.51 -2.97 6.80
C GLY A 11 10.10 -3.53 6.64
N ILE A 12 9.57 -3.51 5.41
CA ILE A 12 8.16 -3.84 5.13
C ILE A 12 8.05 -4.97 4.10
N VAL A 13 7.22 -5.98 4.38
CA VAL A 13 6.93 -7.10 3.48
C VAL A 13 5.52 -7.01 2.91
N PHE A 14 5.41 -7.23 1.60
CA PHE A 14 4.14 -7.30 0.88
C PHE A 14 3.85 -8.73 0.47
N VAL A 15 2.69 -9.26 0.86
CA VAL A 15 2.31 -10.64 0.56
C VAL A 15 0.87 -10.66 0.09
N GLY A 16 0.56 -11.42 -0.96
CA GLY A 16 -0.82 -11.57 -1.38
C GLY A 16 -0.98 -12.57 -2.50
N GLU A 17 -2.22 -13.04 -2.65
CA GLU A 17 -2.53 -13.97 -3.71
C GLU A 17 -2.53 -13.28 -5.07
N ASN A 18 -1.70 -13.80 -5.98
CA ASN A 18 -1.74 -13.41 -7.38
C ASN A 18 -1.54 -14.63 -8.29
N PRO A 19 -2.61 -15.13 -8.94
CA PRO A 19 -2.49 -16.24 -9.90
C PRO A 19 -1.82 -15.79 -11.21
N SER A 20 -1.79 -14.48 -11.49
CA SER A 20 -1.19 -13.94 -12.70
C SER A 20 0.32 -13.80 -12.53
N ARG A 21 1.05 -14.22 -13.56
CA ARG A 21 2.52 -14.02 -13.65
C ARG A 21 2.91 -12.70 -14.31
N ALA A 22 1.95 -11.97 -14.90
CA ALA A 22 2.21 -10.76 -15.69
C ALA A 22 1.55 -9.50 -15.11
N LEU A 23 0.45 -9.66 -14.38
CA LEU A 23 -0.32 -8.56 -13.82
C LEU A 23 0.00 -8.44 -12.33
N HIS A 24 0.86 -7.51 -11.97
CA HIS A 24 1.36 -7.38 -10.60
C HIS A 24 0.44 -6.49 -9.76
N LYS A 25 0.23 -6.91 -8.51
CA LYS A 25 -0.49 -6.12 -7.47
C LYS A 25 0.45 -5.29 -6.61
N PHE A 26 1.76 -5.50 -6.77
CA PHE A 26 2.83 -4.92 -5.98
C PHE A 26 3.81 -4.22 -6.93
N SER A 27 4.30 -3.05 -6.54
CA SER A 27 5.26 -2.30 -7.33
C SER A 27 6.11 -1.42 -6.43
N GLU A 28 7.34 -1.17 -6.87
CA GLU A 28 8.09 0.00 -6.44
C GLU A 28 7.40 1.27 -6.96
N ILE A 29 7.40 2.33 -6.17
CA ILE A 29 7.05 3.69 -6.62
C ILE A 29 8.28 4.58 -6.64
N TYR A 30 9.12 4.49 -5.61
CA TYR A 30 10.31 5.31 -5.45
C TYR A 30 11.29 4.64 -4.50
N ASP A 31 12.45 5.27 -4.30
CA ASP A 31 13.63 4.76 -3.57
C ASP A 31 13.32 4.00 -2.28
N ARG A 32 12.33 4.48 -1.52
CA ARG A 32 11.94 3.92 -0.23
C ARG A 32 10.45 3.57 -0.15
N ILE A 33 9.73 3.69 -1.26
CA ILE A 33 8.28 3.64 -1.30
C ILE A 33 7.79 2.46 -2.13
N GLY A 34 7.08 1.54 -1.47
CA GLY A 34 6.35 0.44 -2.08
C GLY A 34 4.86 0.76 -2.25
N PHE A 35 4.24 0.12 -3.23
CA PHE A 35 2.82 0.20 -3.53
C PHE A 35 2.21 -1.18 -3.63
N ALA A 36 1.00 -1.33 -3.09
CA ALA A 36 0.15 -2.47 -3.30
C ALA A 36 -1.29 -2.04 -3.57
N ALA A 37 -2.03 -2.86 -4.31
CA ALA A 37 -3.44 -2.62 -4.53
C ALA A 37 -4.27 -3.90 -4.64
N ALA A 38 -5.50 -3.81 -4.12
CA ALA A 38 -6.57 -4.77 -4.36
C ALA A 38 -7.69 -4.11 -5.16
N GLY A 39 -8.45 -4.92 -5.91
CA GLY A 39 -9.56 -4.42 -6.74
C GLY A 39 -9.33 -4.62 -8.24
N LYS A 40 -9.86 -3.72 -9.06
CA LYS A 40 -9.77 -3.80 -10.52
C LYS A 40 -8.39 -3.39 -11.03
N TYR A 41 -7.76 -4.30 -11.78
CA TYR A 41 -6.39 -4.14 -12.27
C TYR A 41 -6.16 -2.85 -13.05
N ASN A 42 -7.00 -2.58 -14.04
CA ASN A 42 -6.83 -1.40 -14.90
C ASN A 42 -6.94 -0.08 -14.11
N GLU A 43 -7.74 -0.05 -13.04
CA GLU A 43 -7.97 1.14 -12.23
C GLU A 43 -6.78 1.42 -11.31
N TYR A 44 -6.29 0.42 -10.58
CA TYR A 44 -5.11 0.62 -9.73
C TYR A 44 -3.81 0.71 -10.53
N GLU A 45 -3.73 0.10 -11.72
CA GLU A 45 -2.53 0.24 -12.58
C GLU A 45 -2.41 1.67 -13.12
N ASN A 46 -3.53 2.31 -13.46
CA ASN A 46 -3.54 3.73 -13.82
C ASN A 46 -3.05 4.61 -12.65
N LEU A 47 -3.51 4.31 -11.43
CA LEU A 47 -3.07 5.00 -10.23
C LEU A 47 -1.57 4.78 -9.99
N ARG A 48 -1.09 3.53 -10.06
CA ARG A 48 0.33 3.19 -9.92
C ARG A 48 1.21 3.97 -10.88
N ILE A 49 0.84 4.02 -12.17
CA ILE A 49 1.56 4.81 -13.19
C ILE A 49 1.55 6.29 -12.82
N GLY A 50 0.41 6.83 -12.37
CA GLY A 50 0.29 8.20 -11.90
C GLY A 50 1.20 8.50 -10.72
N GLY A 51 1.29 7.58 -9.75
CA GLY A 51 2.15 7.74 -8.58
C GLY A 51 3.64 7.72 -8.90
N VAL A 52 4.08 6.81 -9.77
CA VAL A 52 5.48 6.80 -10.26
C VAL A 52 5.81 8.14 -10.94
N ARG A 53 4.95 8.62 -11.83
CA ARG A 53 5.16 9.91 -12.50
C ARG A 53 5.21 11.08 -11.52
N TYR A 54 4.35 11.08 -10.52
CA TYR A 54 4.36 12.10 -9.47
C TYR A 54 5.67 12.08 -8.69
N ALA A 55 6.10 10.91 -8.24
CA ALA A 55 7.31 10.71 -7.47
C ALA A 55 8.55 11.16 -8.27
N ASP A 56 8.68 10.71 -9.52
CA ASP A 56 9.78 11.07 -10.41
C ASP A 56 9.85 12.57 -10.67
N LEU A 57 8.71 13.21 -10.99
CA LEU A 57 8.66 14.64 -11.24
C LEU A 57 9.01 15.44 -9.98
N ARG A 58 8.53 15.02 -8.81
CA ARG A 58 8.83 15.69 -7.54
C ARG A 58 10.32 15.57 -7.21
N GLY A 59 10.88 14.36 -7.28
CA GLY A 59 12.30 14.14 -7.01
C GLY A 59 13.23 14.82 -8.01
N TYR A 60 12.80 14.96 -9.28
CA TYR A 60 13.54 15.74 -10.28
C TYR A 60 13.45 17.26 -10.04
N THR A 61 12.29 17.75 -9.62
CA THR A 61 12.05 19.20 -9.43
C THR A 61 12.69 19.73 -8.15
N TYR A 62 12.73 18.89 -7.11
CA TYR A 62 13.27 19.21 -5.80
C TYR A 62 14.47 18.29 -5.51
N ASP A 63 14.42 17.52 -4.43
CA ASP A 63 15.37 16.45 -4.13
C ASP A 63 14.67 15.08 -4.07
N ARG A 64 15.42 13.98 -4.24
CA ARG A 64 14.89 12.62 -4.07
C ARG A 64 14.39 12.39 -2.65
N ASP A 65 15.05 13.00 -1.66
CA ASP A 65 14.66 12.92 -0.25
C ASP A 65 13.37 13.71 0.07
N ASP A 66 12.90 14.57 -0.84
CA ASP A 66 11.60 15.28 -0.69
C ASP A 66 10.39 14.45 -1.13
N VAL A 67 10.62 13.23 -1.64
CA VAL A 67 9.57 12.29 -2.06
C VAL A 67 9.21 11.36 -0.89
N THR A 68 8.00 11.53 -0.36
CA THR A 68 7.51 10.77 0.80
C THR A 68 6.21 10.03 0.48
N ALA A 69 5.97 8.90 1.15
CA ALA A 69 4.72 8.14 1.03
C ALA A 69 3.52 8.97 1.48
N ARG A 70 3.69 9.85 2.48
CA ARG A 70 2.63 10.78 2.89
C ARG A 70 2.23 11.73 1.78
N GLY A 71 3.21 12.29 1.06
CA GLY A 71 2.96 13.13 -0.11
C GLY A 71 2.19 12.38 -1.19
N LEU A 72 2.60 11.14 -1.48
CA LEU A 72 1.94 10.28 -2.47
C LEU A 72 0.52 9.89 -2.04
N ALA A 73 0.32 9.53 -0.77
CA ALA A 73 -0.99 9.20 -0.21
C ALA A 73 -1.97 10.37 -0.35
N ASN A 74 -1.53 11.61 -0.07
CA ASN A 74 -2.37 12.78 -0.26
C ASN A 74 -2.81 12.97 -1.72
N VAL A 75 -1.93 12.72 -2.69
CA VAL A 75 -2.26 12.82 -4.12
C VAL A 75 -3.27 11.75 -4.52
N TYR A 76 -3.07 10.51 -4.06
CA TYR A 76 -4.01 9.42 -4.33
C TYR A 76 -5.37 9.67 -3.69
N ALA A 77 -5.41 10.11 -2.43
CA ALA A 77 -6.62 10.48 -1.71
C ALA A 77 -7.42 11.55 -2.46
N GLN A 78 -6.76 12.62 -2.91
CA GLN A 78 -7.40 13.67 -3.70
C GLN A 78 -7.97 13.13 -5.02
N THR A 79 -7.23 12.26 -5.70
CA THR A 79 -7.63 11.67 -6.98
C THR A 79 -8.84 10.74 -6.79
N LEU A 80 -8.76 9.82 -5.83
CA LEU A 80 -9.85 8.90 -5.49
C LEU A 80 -11.09 9.64 -5.02
N GLY A 81 -10.97 10.62 -4.12
CA GLY A 81 -12.09 11.42 -3.64
C GLY A 81 -12.77 12.24 -4.74
N THR A 82 -11.99 12.74 -5.70
CA THR A 82 -12.52 13.44 -6.89
C THR A 82 -13.32 12.48 -7.78
N ILE A 83 -12.78 11.29 -8.07
CA ILE A 83 -13.44 10.27 -8.88
C ILE A 83 -14.72 9.77 -8.17
N PHE A 84 -14.64 9.53 -6.85
CA PHE A 84 -15.76 9.06 -6.04
C PHE A 84 -16.92 10.05 -5.99
N SER A 85 -16.61 11.36 -5.93
CA SER A 85 -17.62 12.43 -5.86
C SER A 85 -18.16 12.84 -7.23
N SER A 86 -17.51 12.41 -8.32
CA SER A 86 -17.93 12.74 -9.68
C SER A 86 -19.26 12.05 -10.01
N ALA A 87 -20.28 12.83 -10.40
CA ALA A 87 -21.56 12.27 -10.84
C ALA A 87 -21.49 11.63 -12.24
N ALA A 88 -20.40 11.85 -12.98
CA ALA A 88 -20.25 11.41 -14.37
C ALA A 88 -19.41 10.13 -14.52
N GLU A 89 -18.55 9.83 -13.54
CA GLU A 89 -17.64 8.70 -13.60
C GLU A 89 -18.02 7.62 -12.59
N LYS A 90 -17.79 6.36 -12.96
CA LYS A 90 -17.95 5.26 -12.04
C LYS A 90 -16.80 5.31 -11.01
N PRO A 91 -17.09 5.21 -9.69
CA PRO A 91 -16.05 5.13 -8.67
C PRO A 91 -15.11 3.95 -8.92
N TYR A 92 -13.83 4.16 -8.66
CA TYR A 92 -12.84 3.09 -8.77
C TYR A 92 -13.12 2.02 -7.71
N GLU A 93 -13.10 0.76 -8.11
CA GLU A 93 -13.21 -0.40 -7.24
C GLU A 93 -11.80 -0.83 -6.83
N VAL A 94 -11.13 0.02 -6.05
CA VAL A 94 -9.74 -0.18 -5.62
C VAL A 94 -9.55 0.10 -4.13
N GLU A 95 -8.54 -0.53 -3.57
CA GLU A 95 -8.02 -0.22 -2.24
C GLU A 95 -6.49 -0.27 -2.33
N LEU A 96 -5.83 0.83 -1.98
CA LEU A 96 -4.39 1.00 -2.14
C LEU A 96 -3.69 0.91 -0.78
N VAL A 97 -2.44 0.48 -0.82
CA VAL A 97 -1.48 0.62 0.28
C VAL A 97 -0.21 1.26 -0.28
N VAL A 98 0.24 2.32 0.36
CA VAL A 98 1.54 2.94 0.12
C VAL A 98 2.36 2.77 1.38
N ALA A 99 3.55 2.20 1.26
CA ALA A 99 4.41 2.00 2.42
C ALA A 99 5.80 2.60 2.16
N GLU A 100 6.35 3.28 3.16
CA GLU A 100 7.69 3.86 3.14
C GLU A 100 8.54 3.24 4.24
N VAL A 101 9.72 2.76 3.86
CA VAL A 101 10.71 2.25 4.82
C VAL A 101 11.53 3.40 5.39
N GLY A 102 11.53 3.54 6.71
CA GLY A 102 12.31 4.50 7.48
C GLY A 102 13.77 4.06 7.65
N SER A 103 14.60 4.92 8.25
CA SER A 103 16.03 4.59 8.48
C SER A 103 16.21 3.65 9.66
N ALA A 104 15.17 3.51 10.46
CA ALA A 104 14.96 2.53 11.51
C ALA A 104 13.48 2.12 11.47
N PRO A 105 13.09 0.94 12.01
CA PRO A 105 11.72 0.43 11.93
C PRO A 105 10.66 1.38 12.50
N GLU A 106 11.02 2.22 13.48
CA GLU A 106 10.10 3.20 14.07
C GLU A 106 9.73 4.34 13.09
N GLY A 107 10.50 4.48 12.01
CA GLY A 107 10.25 5.44 10.94
C GLY A 107 9.45 4.88 9.77
N ASP A 108 9.13 3.58 9.78
CA ASP A 108 8.32 2.96 8.72
C ASP A 108 6.89 3.51 8.75
N GLN A 109 6.34 3.82 7.58
CA GLN A 109 4.99 4.38 7.45
C GLN A 109 4.16 3.53 6.50
N ILE A 110 2.91 3.23 6.86
CA ILE A 110 1.98 2.50 6.01
C ILE A 110 0.68 3.30 5.92
N TYR A 111 0.32 3.69 4.70
CA TYR A 111 -0.92 4.39 4.40
C TYR A 111 -1.86 3.49 3.61
N ARG A 112 -3.06 3.26 4.14
CA ARG A 112 -4.17 2.61 3.43
C ARG A 112 -5.11 3.65 2.87
N LEU A 113 -5.50 3.47 1.60
CA LEU A 113 -6.39 4.37 0.89
C LEU A 113 -7.57 3.59 0.30
N PRO A 114 -8.75 3.65 0.94
CA PRO A 114 -9.99 3.12 0.38
C PRO A 114 -10.44 3.92 -0.86
N HIS A 115 -11.39 3.35 -1.59
CA HIS A 115 -11.94 3.93 -2.83
C HIS A 115 -12.59 5.31 -2.68
N ASP A 116 -12.98 5.72 -1.47
CA ASP A 116 -13.60 7.01 -1.18
C ASP A 116 -12.58 8.17 -1.05
N GLY A 117 -11.29 7.86 -1.09
CA GLY A 117 -10.21 8.83 -0.95
C GLY A 117 -9.88 9.22 0.49
N SER A 118 -10.39 8.49 1.48
CA SER A 118 -9.90 8.60 2.85
C SER A 118 -8.46 8.09 2.98
N ILE A 119 -7.73 8.56 4.00
CA ILE A 119 -6.38 8.09 4.33
C ILE A 119 -6.42 7.52 5.74
N VAL A 120 -5.94 6.29 5.89
CA VAL A 120 -5.74 5.65 7.18
C VAL A 120 -4.24 5.40 7.36
N ASP A 121 -3.70 5.87 8.47
CA ASP A 121 -2.34 5.59 8.91
C ASP A 121 -2.36 4.28 9.71
N GLU A 122 -1.73 3.24 9.17
CA GLU A 122 -1.75 1.88 9.71
C GLU A 122 -0.39 1.59 10.37
N HIS A 123 -0.40 0.90 11.51
CA HIS A 123 0.82 0.58 12.26
C HIS A 123 0.97 -0.95 12.38
N GLY A 124 2.19 -1.45 12.20
CA GLY A 124 2.49 -2.88 12.29
C GLY A 124 2.04 -3.69 11.08
N SER A 125 0.73 -3.79 10.82
CA SER A 125 0.21 -4.59 9.71
C SER A 125 -1.12 -4.10 9.16
N VAL A 126 -1.37 -4.36 7.88
CA VAL A 126 -2.63 -4.03 7.20
C VAL A 126 -3.03 -5.14 6.23
N ALA A 127 -4.33 -5.43 6.14
CA ALA A 127 -4.91 -6.29 5.12
C ALA A 127 -5.89 -5.50 4.25
N VAL A 128 -5.85 -5.74 2.92
CA VAL A 128 -6.77 -5.08 1.97
C VAL A 128 -7.36 -6.06 0.97
N GLY A 129 -8.60 -5.80 0.56
CA GLY A 129 -9.41 -6.62 -0.33
C GLY A 129 -9.87 -7.97 0.25
N GLY A 130 -10.94 -8.54 -0.30
CA GLY A 130 -11.49 -9.82 0.15
C GLY A 130 -11.95 -9.78 1.61
N ASN A 131 -11.57 -10.79 2.41
CA ASN A 131 -11.93 -10.89 3.83
C ASN A 131 -10.99 -10.08 4.74
N ALA A 132 -10.71 -8.82 4.39
CA ALA A 132 -9.71 -7.99 5.06
C ALA A 132 -9.93 -7.89 6.58
N GLU A 133 -11.16 -7.69 7.06
CA GLU A 133 -11.46 -7.57 8.50
C GLU A 133 -11.01 -8.79 9.32
N GLN A 134 -11.25 -10.00 8.81
CA GLN A 134 -10.86 -11.24 9.49
C GLN A 134 -9.35 -11.42 9.48
N ILE A 135 -8.69 -11.04 8.38
CA ILE A 135 -7.24 -11.13 8.22
C ILE A 135 -6.55 -10.12 9.15
N SER A 136 -7.01 -8.86 9.18
CA SER A 136 -6.51 -7.83 10.10
C SER A 136 -6.65 -8.30 11.54
N SER A 137 -7.82 -8.79 11.95
CA SER A 137 -8.03 -9.33 13.31
C SER A 137 -7.06 -10.46 13.67
N PHE A 138 -6.70 -11.31 12.71
CA PHE A 138 -5.74 -12.39 12.92
C PHE A 138 -4.30 -11.86 13.08
N LEU A 139 -3.94 -10.87 12.26
CA LEU A 139 -2.64 -10.21 12.29
C LEU A 139 -2.44 -9.39 13.57
N ASP A 140 -3.42 -8.60 13.98
CA ASP A 140 -3.36 -7.75 15.19
C ASP A 140 -3.05 -8.56 16.47
N GLN A 141 -3.49 -9.82 16.51
CA GLN A 141 -3.25 -10.71 17.66
C GLN A 141 -1.86 -11.36 17.67
N ARG A 142 -1.13 -11.35 16.56
CA ARG A 142 0.05 -12.21 16.33
C ARG A 142 1.26 -11.47 15.79
N HIS A 143 1.06 -10.32 15.17
CA HIS A 143 2.13 -9.44 14.74
C HIS A 143 2.86 -8.90 15.96
N ARG A 144 4.19 -8.80 15.85
CA ARG A 144 5.08 -8.30 16.88
C ARG A 144 6.16 -7.48 16.21
N ASP A 145 6.53 -6.37 16.85
CA ASP A 145 7.66 -5.57 16.39
C ASP A 145 8.96 -6.38 16.42
N GLY A 146 9.84 -6.11 15.46
CA GLY A 146 11.14 -6.78 15.36
C GLY A 146 11.08 -8.25 14.93
N MET A 147 9.96 -8.74 14.39
CA MET A 147 9.90 -10.05 13.74
C MET A 147 10.94 -10.14 12.61
N THR A 148 11.57 -11.30 12.47
CA THR A 148 12.41 -11.58 11.30
C THR A 148 11.56 -11.68 10.03
N LEU A 149 12.17 -11.49 8.86
CA LEU A 149 11.47 -11.67 7.57
C LEU A 149 10.77 -13.04 7.47
N ALA A 150 11.42 -14.10 7.96
CA ALA A 150 10.86 -15.46 7.92
C ALA A 150 9.61 -15.60 8.80
N GLU A 151 9.62 -14.99 9.99
CA GLU A 151 8.46 -14.99 10.88
C GLU A 151 7.31 -14.16 10.30
N ALA A 152 7.62 -12.96 9.78
CA ALA A 152 6.62 -12.07 9.17
C ALA A 152 5.97 -12.69 7.94
N LEU A 153 6.78 -13.29 7.05
CA LEU A 153 6.27 -14.01 5.88
C LEU A 153 5.42 -15.21 6.25
N LYS A 154 5.83 -16.00 7.26
CA LYS A 154 5.05 -17.13 7.75
C LYS A 154 3.71 -16.68 8.32
N LEU A 155 3.69 -15.60 9.10
CA LEU A 155 2.47 -15.03 9.65
C LEU A 155 1.55 -14.55 8.52
N ALA A 156 2.08 -13.83 7.54
CA ALA A 156 1.35 -13.33 6.39
C ALA A 156 0.66 -14.45 5.59
N VAL A 157 1.39 -15.54 5.32
CA VAL A 157 0.86 -16.71 4.59
C VAL A 157 -0.17 -17.47 5.43
N GLN A 158 -0.07 -17.47 6.75
CA GLN A 158 -1.09 -18.09 7.63
C GLN A 158 -2.37 -17.26 7.72
N ALA A 159 -2.26 -15.95 7.51
CA ALA A 159 -3.39 -15.03 7.58
C ALA A 159 -4.23 -15.02 6.28
N LEU A 160 -3.59 -15.25 5.13
CA LEU A 160 -4.21 -15.31 3.79
C LEU A 160 -4.90 -16.67 3.55
#